data_AF-A0A1S4B2M0-F1
#
_entry.id   AF-A0A1S4B2M0-F1
#
_cell.length_a   1.000
_cell.length_b   1.000
_cell.length_c   1.000
_cell.angle_alpha   90.00
_cell.angle_beta   90.00
_cell.angle_gamma   90.00
#
_symmetry.space_group_name_H-M   'P 1'
#
loop_
_entity.id
_entity.type
_entity.pdbx_description
1 polymer ?
#
loop_
_entity_poly.entity_id
_entity_poly.type
_entity_poly.pdbx_seq_one_letter_code
_entity_poly.pdbx_strand_id
1 'polypeptide(L)'
;MDSLTHHIQGEVPWFMLFADDIVLIDETRGGVKRLEVWRQALESKGFRLSRTKIEYLECNFSAEPREAYMNVKLESQFIPSKGSFNYRGSVIQGYREINEYVTNRIRVGWMKW
;
A
#
# COMPACT_ATOMS: atom_id res chain seq x y z
N MET A 1 -4.16 1.98 -19.03
CA MET A 1 -3.21 1.76 -17.94
C MET A 1 -2.33 0.56 -18.24
N ASP A 2 -2.91 -0.62 -18.50
CA ASP A 2 -2.17 -1.88 -18.67
C ASP A 2 -1.03 -1.83 -19.70
N SER A 3 -1.22 -1.22 -20.87
CA SER A 3 -0.14 -1.08 -21.86
C SER A 3 1.05 -0.24 -21.38
N LEU A 4 0.81 0.75 -20.50
CA LEU A 4 1.85 1.61 -19.92
C LEU A 4 2.52 0.96 -18.71
N THR A 5 1.87 0.00 -18.06
CA THR A 5 2.38 -0.63 -16.83
C THR A 5 2.73 -2.10 -17.00
N HIS A 6 2.59 -2.67 -18.20
CA HIS A 6 2.87 -4.07 -18.51
C HIS A 6 4.25 -4.55 -18.01
N HIS A 7 5.28 -3.71 -18.12
CA HIS A 7 6.65 -4.05 -17.69
C HIS A 7 6.86 -4.01 -16.16
N ILE A 8 5.89 -3.52 -15.41
CA ILE A 8 5.96 -3.38 -13.95
C ILE A 8 4.86 -4.18 -13.23
N GLN A 9 3.74 -4.46 -13.90
CA GLN A 9 2.69 -5.34 -13.41
C GLN A 9 3.23 -6.76 -13.18
N GLY A 10 2.78 -7.39 -12.09
CA GLY A 10 2.89 -8.83 -11.92
C GLY A 10 1.56 -9.40 -11.45
N GLU A 11 1.56 -10.64 -10.98
CA GLU A 11 0.34 -11.38 -10.70
C GLU A 11 -0.52 -10.75 -9.59
N VAL A 12 -1.81 -10.64 -9.83
CA VAL A 12 -2.83 -10.24 -8.83
C VAL A 12 -2.86 -11.33 -7.74
N PRO A 13 -2.93 -10.99 -6.45
CA PRO A 13 -3.29 -9.71 -5.84
C PRO A 13 -2.13 -8.77 -5.50
N TRP A 14 -0.89 -9.10 -5.87
CA TRP A 14 0.32 -8.40 -5.42
C TRP A 14 0.49 -6.99 -5.99
N PHE A 15 -0.27 -6.67 -7.04
CA PHE A 15 -0.19 -5.42 -7.77
C PHE A 15 -1.58 -4.98 -8.21
N MET A 16 -2.06 -3.85 -7.67
CA MET A 16 -3.31 -3.23 -8.10
C MET A 16 -3.03 -1.81 -8.60
N LEU A 17 -3.50 -1.52 -9.80
CA LEU A 17 -3.36 -0.21 -10.44
C LEU A 17 -4.76 0.33 -10.74
N PHE A 18 -5.04 1.51 -10.21
CA PHE A 18 -6.22 2.30 -10.54
C PHE A 18 -5.79 3.57 -11.28
N ALA A 19 -6.75 4.37 -11.76
CA ALA A 19 -6.45 5.57 -12.55
C ALA A 19 -5.39 6.48 -11.90
N ASP A 20 -5.44 6.64 -10.58
CA ASP A 20 -4.56 7.55 -9.82
C ASP A 20 -3.80 6.87 -8.67
N ASP A 21 -4.18 5.64 -8.30
CA ASP A 21 -3.63 4.94 -7.12
C ASP A 21 -2.92 3.66 -7.52
N ILE A 22 -1.84 3.38 -6.81
CA ILE A 22 -0.98 2.24 -7.05
C ILE A 22 -0.75 1.52 -5.72
N VAL A 23 -1.08 0.23 -5.66
CA VAL A 23 -0.89 -0.60 -4.47
C VAL A 23 0.07 -1.72 -4.77
N LEU A 24 1.12 -1.80 -3.95
CA LEU A 24 2.12 -2.86 -3.97
C LEU A 24 1.98 -3.68 -2.69
N ILE A 25 1.80 -4.99 -2.85
CA ILE A 25 1.79 -5.95 -1.75
C ILE A 25 2.98 -6.89 -1.98
N ASP A 26 3.73 -7.16 -0.91
CA ASP A 26 4.87 -8.09 -0.93
C ASP A 26 4.92 -8.83 0.41
N GLU A 27 5.10 -10.14 0.38
CA GLU A 27 5.27 -10.96 1.60
C GLU A 27 6.64 -10.74 2.26
N THR A 28 7.60 -10.25 1.47
CA THR A 28 8.98 -10.06 1.84
C THR A 28 9.35 -8.59 1.87
N ARG A 29 10.53 -8.30 2.42
CA ARG A 29 11.11 -6.94 2.40
C ARG A 29 11.60 -6.53 1.00
N GLY A 30 11.52 -7.41 0.00
CA GLY A 30 11.89 -7.14 -1.39
C GLY A 30 11.00 -6.11 -2.10
N GLY A 31 9.80 -5.86 -1.58
CA GLY A 31 8.85 -4.90 -2.14
C GLY A 31 9.41 -3.49 -2.29
N VAL A 32 10.29 -3.04 -1.38
CA VAL A 32 10.90 -1.70 -1.45
C VAL A 32 11.72 -1.52 -2.74
N LYS A 33 12.46 -2.56 -3.16
CA LYS A 33 13.22 -2.53 -4.41
C LYS A 33 12.31 -2.45 -5.62
N ARG A 34 11.16 -3.16 -5.59
CA ARG A 34 10.12 -3.09 -6.62
C ARG A 34 9.51 -1.69 -6.70
N LEU A 35 9.26 -1.03 -5.57
CA LEU A 35 8.73 0.33 -5.51
C LEU A 35 9.65 1.35 -6.21
N GLU A 36 10.96 1.23 -6.02
CA GLU A 36 11.95 2.11 -6.68
C GLU A 36 11.97 1.89 -8.21
N VAL A 37 11.90 0.63 -8.66
CA VAL A 37 11.77 0.30 -10.09
C VAL A 37 10.49 0.88 -10.69
N TRP A 38 9.38 0.80 -9.96
CA TRP A 38 8.09 1.34 -10.38
C TRP A 38 8.13 2.86 -10.52
N ARG A 39 8.73 3.56 -9.54
CA ARG A 39 8.95 5.02 -9.62
C ARG A 39 9.68 5.38 -10.90
N GLN A 40 10.84 4.78 -11.14
CA GLN A 40 11.67 5.08 -12.32
C GLN A 40 10.92 4.80 -13.63
N ALA A 41 10.22 3.68 -13.71
CA ALA A 41 9.44 3.32 -14.89
C ALA A 41 8.29 4.32 -15.16
N LEU A 42 7.55 4.72 -14.13
CA LEU A 42 6.46 5.69 -14.24
C LEU A 42 6.99 7.09 -14.61
N GLU A 43 8.07 7.53 -13.97
CA GLU A 43 8.72 8.81 -14.26
C GLU A 43 9.27 8.87 -15.68
N SER A 44 9.86 7.78 -16.18
CA SER A 44 10.30 7.70 -17.58
C SER A 44 9.17 7.85 -18.60
N LYS A 45 7.92 7.60 -18.19
CA LYS A 45 6.71 7.76 -19.01
C LYS A 45 6.00 9.09 -18.77
N GLY A 46 6.61 9.99 -18.00
CA GLY A 46 6.09 11.33 -17.71
C GLY A 46 5.10 11.39 -16.54
N PHE A 47 4.90 10.28 -15.81
CA PHE A 47 4.10 10.29 -14.59
C PHE A 47 4.94 10.75 -13.40
N ARG A 48 4.29 11.32 -12.38
CA ARG A 48 4.98 11.77 -11.17
C ARG A 48 4.28 11.23 -9.94
N LEU A 49 5.03 10.51 -9.10
CA LEU A 49 4.51 10.01 -7.84
C LEU A 49 4.41 11.14 -6.81
N SER A 50 3.30 11.16 -6.07
CA SER A 50 3.10 12.12 -5.00
C SER A 50 3.74 11.62 -3.71
N ARG A 51 4.96 12.09 -3.40
CA ARG A 51 5.71 11.67 -2.21
C ARG A 51 4.92 11.81 -0.90
N THR A 52 4.10 12.85 -0.78
CA THR A 52 3.29 13.11 0.42
C THR A 52 2.11 12.15 0.58
N LYS A 53 1.74 11.42 -0.48
CA LYS A 53 0.66 10.41 -0.47
C LYS A 53 1.18 8.98 -0.40
N ILE A 54 2.50 8.77 -0.54
CA ILE A 54 3.09 7.45 -0.41
C ILE A 54 3.17 7.12 1.08
N GLU A 55 2.56 6.02 1.45
CA GLU A 55 2.51 5.50 2.81
C GLU A 55 2.72 3.98 2.73
N TYR A 56 3.16 3.34 3.80
CA TYR A 56 3.20 1.87 3.87
C TYR A 56 2.52 1.34 5.13
N LEU A 57 2.04 0.10 5.05
CA LEU A 57 1.43 -0.65 6.14
C LEU A 57 2.15 -1.98 6.24
N GLU A 58 2.81 -2.22 7.37
CA GLU A 58 3.37 -3.54 7.66
C GLU A 58 2.25 -4.45 8.18
N CYS A 59 2.02 -5.57 7.51
CA CYS A 59 1.02 -6.55 7.91
C CYS A 59 1.69 -7.71 8.64
N ASN A 60 1.64 -7.71 9.97
CA ASN A 60 2.15 -8.77 10.83
C ASN A 60 1.11 -9.88 10.99
N PHE A 61 0.89 -10.66 9.92
CA PHE A 61 -0.01 -11.81 9.97
C PHE A 61 0.60 -13.05 10.63
N SER A 62 1.93 -13.05 10.84
CA SER A 62 2.68 -14.10 11.55
C SER A 62 2.67 -13.89 13.07
N ALA A 63 2.69 -14.99 13.84
CA ALA A 63 2.69 -14.96 15.30
C ALA A 63 4.04 -14.55 15.92
N GLU A 64 5.12 -14.56 15.13
CA GLU A 64 6.46 -14.18 15.59
C GLU A 64 6.62 -12.66 15.61
N PRO A 65 7.22 -12.08 16.67
CA PRO A 65 7.57 -10.67 16.69
C PRO A 65 8.63 -10.42 15.61
N ARG A 66 8.23 -9.80 14.49
CA ARG A 66 9.20 -9.26 13.53
C ARG A 66 9.84 -8.04 14.15
N GLU A 67 11.16 -7.95 14.04
CA GLU A 67 11.96 -6.84 14.56
C GLU A 67 11.34 -5.48 14.16
N ALA A 68 11.18 -4.65 15.19
CA ALA A 68 10.58 -3.34 15.18
C ALA A 68 10.94 -2.49 13.95
N TYR A 69 9.91 -1.95 13.29
CA TYR A 69 9.95 -0.72 12.51
C TYR A 69 11.16 -0.61 11.56
N MET A 70 11.19 -1.46 10.54
CA MET A 70 12.10 -1.26 9.43
C MET A 70 11.62 -0.08 8.59
N ASN A 71 12.24 1.07 8.81
CA ASN A 71 11.95 2.29 8.10
C ASN A 71 12.17 2.12 6.59
N VAL A 72 11.08 2.04 5.83
CA VAL A 72 11.11 2.00 4.37
C VAL A 72 11.60 3.35 3.85
N LYS A 73 12.58 3.31 2.93
CA LYS A 73 13.08 4.50 2.24
C LYS A 73 12.77 4.45 0.76
N LEU A 74 12.33 5.58 0.20
CA LEU A 74 12.22 5.85 -1.24
C LEU A 74 13.10 7.05 -1.55
N GLU A 75 13.99 6.96 -2.54
CA GLU A 75 14.95 8.04 -2.85
C GLU A 75 15.75 8.52 -1.62
N SER A 76 16.08 7.61 -0.70
CA SER A 76 16.72 7.89 0.60
C SER A 76 15.88 8.65 1.63
N GLN A 77 14.63 9.00 1.31
CA GLN A 77 13.66 9.61 2.24
C GLN A 77 12.79 8.54 2.90
N PHE A 78 12.45 8.74 4.17
CA PHE A 78 11.59 7.82 4.89
C PHE A 78 10.13 7.95 4.46
N ILE A 79 9.50 6.81 4.18
CA ILE A 79 8.06 6.72 3.97
C ILE A 79 7.39 6.59 5.34
N PRO A 80 6.29 7.31 5.63
CA PRO A 80 5.55 7.12 6.87
C PRO A 80 4.88 5.74 6.91
N SER A 81 5.02 5.06 8.05
CA SER A 81 4.26 3.84 8.37
C SER A 81 2.88 4.20 8.91
N LYS A 82 1.86 3.44 8.55
CA LYS A 82 0.50 3.53 9.08
C LYS A 82 0.10 2.24 9.77
N GLY A 83 -0.84 2.33 10.73
CA GLY A 83 -1.48 1.16 11.35
C GLY A 83 -2.71 0.65 10.59
N SER A 84 -3.31 1.51 9.76
CA SER A 84 -4.43 1.17 8.88
C SER A 84 -4.45 2.04 7.63
N PHE A 85 -5.03 1.51 6.55
CA PHE A 85 -5.31 2.21 5.31
C PHE A 85 -6.81 2.27 5.03
N ASN A 86 -7.30 3.47 4.73
CA ASN A 86 -8.64 3.65 4.17
C ASN A 86 -8.52 3.73 2.65
N TYR A 87 -8.83 2.64 1.95
CA TYR A 87 -8.80 2.56 0.50
C TYR A 87 -10.21 2.38 -0.08
N ARG A 88 -10.71 3.39 -0.79
CA ARG A 88 -12.02 3.36 -1.47
C ARG A 88 -13.19 2.87 -0.59
N GLY A 89 -13.18 3.27 0.69
CA GLY A 89 -14.20 2.88 1.68
C GLY A 89 -13.97 1.54 2.36
N SER A 90 -12.92 0.81 1.98
CA SER A 90 -12.44 -0.37 2.70
C SER A 90 -11.31 0.01 3.65
N VAL A 91 -11.30 -0.59 4.84
CA VAL A 91 -10.22 -0.40 5.82
C VAL A 91 -9.33 -1.63 5.79
N ILE A 92 -8.03 -1.45 5.57
CA ILE A 92 -7.00 -2.49 5.63
C ILE A 92 -6.20 -2.24 6.90
N GLN A 93 -6.05 -3.27 7.73
CA GLN A 93 -5.30 -3.21 8.99
C GLN A 93 -4.14 -4.18 8.96
N GLY A 94 -3.00 -3.75 9.52
CA GLY A 94 -1.78 -4.54 9.55
C GLY A 94 -1.76 -5.63 10.62
N TYR A 95 -2.75 -5.63 11.51
CA TYR A 95 -2.92 -6.57 12.60
C TYR A 95 -4.12 -7.49 12.32
N ARG A 96 -4.19 -8.64 12.99
CA ARG A 96 -5.27 -9.62 12.81
C ARG A 96 -6.65 -9.15 13.31
N GLU A 97 -6.75 -8.00 13.97
CA GLU A 97 -8.06 -7.55 14.43
C GLU A 97 -8.81 -6.87 13.30
N ILE A 98 -10.14 -6.97 13.38
CA ILE A 98 -11.08 -6.41 12.40
C ILE A 98 -11.87 -5.24 13.00
N ASN A 99 -11.49 -4.77 14.18
CA ASN A 99 -12.27 -3.86 15.02
C ASN A 99 -12.58 -2.54 14.32
N GLU A 100 -11.60 -1.91 13.69
CA GLU A 100 -11.82 -0.62 13.02
C GLU A 100 -12.56 -0.81 11.68
N TYR A 101 -12.42 -1.96 10.99
CA TYR A 101 -13.27 -2.28 9.83
C TYR A 101 -14.74 -2.44 10.25
N VAL A 102 -15.01 -3.19 11.32
CA VAL A 102 -16.35 -3.38 11.90
C VAL A 102 -16.94 -2.04 12.33
N THR A 103 -16.18 -1.22 13.05
CA THR A 103 -16.59 0.12 13.49
C THR A 103 -16.93 1.02 12.31
N ASN A 104 -16.11 1.02 11.25
CA ASN A 104 -16.38 1.81 10.05
C ASN A 104 -17.67 1.36 9.34
N ARG A 105 -17.90 0.04 9.21
CA ARG A 105 -19.13 -0.51 8.59
C ARG A 105 -20.37 -0.17 9.40
N ILE A 106 -20.30 -0.26 10.72
CA ILE A 106 -21.39 0.16 11.62
C ILE A 106 -21.68 1.64 11.40
N ARG A 107 -20.66 2.51 11.45
CA ARG A 107 -20.84 3.95 11.27
C ARG A 107 -21.43 4.32 9.91
N VAL A 108 -20.95 3.70 8.83
CA VAL A 108 -21.51 3.90 7.47
C VAL A 108 -22.96 3.43 7.39
N GLY A 109 -23.33 2.35 8.09
CA GLY A 109 -24.71 1.88 8.19
C GLY A 109 -25.63 2.88 8.91
N TRP A 110 -25.19 3.42 10.05
CA TRP A 110 -25.95 4.41 10.82
C TRP A 110 -26.09 5.76 10.12
N MET A 111 -25.10 6.21 9.34
CA MET A 111 -25.18 7.48 8.60
C MET A 111 -26.15 7.44 7.39
N LYS A 112 -26.67 6.26 7.03
CA LYS A 112 -27.65 6.08 5.95
C LYS A 112 -29.10 6.00 6.42
N TRP A 113 -29.32 6.06 7.73
CA TRP A 113 -30.64 6.19 8.38
C TRP A 113 -30.85 7.64 8.80
#